data_AF-A0A7S0ADG0-F1
#
_entry.id   AF-A0A7S0ADG0-F1
#
_cell.length_a   1.000
_cell.length_b   1.000
_cell.length_c   1.000
_cell.angle_alpha   90.00
_cell.angle_beta   90.00
_cell.angle_gamma   90.00
#
_symmetry.space_group_name_H-M   'P 1'
#
loop_
_entity.id
_entity.type
_entity.pdbx_description
1 polymer ?
#
loop_
_entity_poly.entity_id
_entity_poly.type
_entity_poly.pdbx_seq_one_letter_code
_entity_poly.pdbx_strand_id
1 'polypeptide(L)'
;ESPILPYFSGAAGEACRAAAVSKWVEASTPLKLQLDAVMTTDLFQMVKSRCQSQIDLYNEAAALVCLLETTEGPPWTYDEFWAAEPDQNSNGAIYFDGDYDLATMFGQTQNFTDIGSAAVCLADCYTGLGPGCDVFKEQGWMVNYGKVSVANYCDMQWAGIDNGYNAIKLCASKAIANPDTITKEEFVNNFRSIQATEQQCWYEYCYPALATQIEDQVCTMTTSGDNRFVLSVASMQLTIILGAASSLFLYYM
;
A
#
# COMPACT_ATOMS: atom_id res chain seq x y z
N GLU A 1 -1.27 0.81 27.30
CA GLU A 1 -2.01 1.16 26.07
C GLU A 1 -1.62 0.15 25.01
N SER A 2 -2.60 -0.46 24.36
CA SER A 2 -2.47 -1.71 23.60
C SER A 2 -1.80 -1.47 22.24
N PRO A 3 -0.84 -2.30 21.79
CA PRO A 3 -0.26 -2.19 20.46
C PRO A 3 -1.30 -2.59 19.41
N ILE A 4 -1.55 -1.70 18.45
CA ILE A 4 -2.49 -1.91 17.35
C ILE A 4 -1.79 -2.76 16.27
N LEU A 5 -2.36 -3.93 15.98
CA LEU A 5 -2.65 -4.55 14.66
C LEU A 5 -2.89 -6.08 14.84
N PRO A 6 -3.79 -6.73 14.06
CA PRO A 6 -4.56 -6.24 12.93
C PRO A 6 -6.07 -6.20 13.23
N TYR A 7 -6.73 -5.07 12.94
CA TYR A 7 -8.19 -5.10 12.82
C TYR A 7 -8.51 -5.78 11.49
N PHE A 8 -8.80 -7.08 11.53
CA PHE A 8 -9.56 -7.69 10.45
C PHE A 8 -10.89 -6.94 10.36
N SER A 9 -11.17 -6.36 9.21
CA SER A 9 -12.40 -5.61 8.97
C SER A 9 -13.65 -6.49 9.06
N GLY A 10 -13.45 -7.81 8.95
CA GLY A 10 -14.48 -8.83 9.06
C GLY A 10 -15.55 -8.70 7.97
N ALA A 11 -16.71 -9.30 8.22
CA ALA A 11 -17.82 -9.26 7.26
C ALA A 11 -18.34 -7.84 7.02
N ALA A 12 -18.22 -6.94 8.00
CA ALA A 12 -18.70 -5.56 7.88
C ALA A 12 -17.83 -4.75 6.91
N GLY A 13 -16.51 -4.84 7.02
CA GLY A 13 -15.60 -4.19 6.07
C GLY A 13 -15.71 -4.77 4.68
N GLU A 14 -15.79 -6.10 4.55
CA GLU A 14 -15.96 -6.71 3.22
C GLU A 14 -17.29 -6.30 2.58
N ALA A 15 -18.37 -6.19 3.35
CA ALA A 15 -19.65 -5.68 2.84
C ALA A 15 -19.54 -4.21 2.38
N CYS A 16 -18.80 -3.37 3.11
CA CYS A 16 -18.52 -1.98 2.72
C CYS A 16 -17.77 -1.94 1.38
N ARG A 17 -16.65 -2.68 1.29
CA ARG A 17 -15.82 -2.78 0.09
C ARG A 17 -16.62 -3.29 -1.10
N ALA A 18 -17.32 -4.40 -0.95
CA ALA A 18 -18.13 -5.00 -2.00
C ALA A 18 -19.23 -4.05 -2.51
N ALA A 19 -19.84 -3.25 -1.63
CA ALA A 19 -20.83 -2.25 -2.03
C ALA A 19 -20.20 -1.10 -2.84
N ALA A 20 -18.99 -0.65 -2.48
CA ALA A 20 -18.24 0.32 -3.28
C ALA A 20 -17.88 -0.24 -4.65
N VAL A 21 -17.28 -1.43 -4.70
CA VAL A 21 -16.87 -2.11 -5.94
C VAL A 21 -18.06 -2.41 -6.85
N SER A 22 -19.21 -2.81 -6.31
CA SER A 22 -20.40 -3.10 -7.11
C SER A 22 -20.88 -1.87 -7.89
N LYS A 23 -20.84 -0.68 -7.28
CA LYS A 23 -21.18 0.58 -7.96
C LYS A 23 -20.22 0.88 -9.12
N TRP A 24 -18.95 0.52 -8.98
CA TRP A 24 -17.95 0.68 -10.03
C TRP A 24 -18.12 -0.31 -11.17
N VAL A 25 -18.39 -1.57 -10.86
CA VAL A 25 -18.64 -2.62 -11.88
C VAL A 25 -19.86 -2.29 -12.74
N GLU A 26 -20.85 -1.60 -12.17
CA GLU A 26 -22.03 -1.10 -12.89
C GLU A 26 -21.78 0.22 -13.64
N ALA A 27 -20.69 0.93 -13.33
CA ALA A 27 -20.36 2.17 -14.01
C ALA A 27 -19.99 1.93 -15.49
N SER A 28 -20.09 2.98 -16.31
CA SER A 28 -19.70 2.95 -17.73
C SER A 28 -18.74 4.10 -18.05
N THR A 29 -17.82 4.37 -17.14
CA THR A 29 -16.82 5.42 -17.34
C THR A 29 -15.75 4.97 -18.36
N PRO A 30 -15.13 5.91 -19.11
CA PRO A 30 -14.03 5.58 -20.01
C PRO A 30 -12.88 4.86 -19.31
N LEU A 31 -12.55 5.28 -18.08
CA LEU A 31 -11.50 4.64 -17.26
C LEU A 31 -11.83 3.17 -16.98
N LYS A 32 -13.07 2.85 -16.58
CA LYS A 32 -13.48 1.47 -16.33
C LYS A 32 -13.30 0.60 -17.57
N LEU A 33 -13.76 1.07 -18.73
CA LEU A 33 -13.64 0.31 -19.97
C LEU A 33 -12.17 0.04 -20.34
N GLN A 34 -11.26 0.98 -20.06
CA GLN A 34 -9.83 0.78 -20.25
C GLN A 34 -9.26 -0.27 -19.29
N LEU A 35 -9.60 -0.19 -18.00
CA LEU A 35 -9.13 -1.17 -17.01
C LEU A 35 -9.71 -2.57 -17.29
N ASP A 36 -10.99 -2.67 -17.62
CA ASP A 36 -11.63 -3.93 -18.03
C ASP A 36 -10.89 -4.56 -19.22
N ALA A 37 -10.51 -3.75 -20.23
CA ALA A 37 -9.75 -4.23 -21.38
C ALA A 37 -8.37 -4.79 -20.97
N VAL A 38 -7.64 -4.10 -20.09
CA VAL A 38 -6.37 -4.61 -19.53
C VAL A 38 -6.59 -5.93 -18.79
N MET A 39 -7.64 -6.02 -17.98
CA MET A 39 -7.99 -7.21 -17.22
C MET A 39 -8.31 -8.41 -18.12
N THR A 40 -8.76 -8.21 -19.36
CA THR A 40 -9.00 -9.32 -20.30
C THR A 40 -7.73 -9.90 -20.94
N THR A 41 -6.57 -9.26 -20.77
CA THR A 41 -5.32 -9.72 -21.40
C THR A 41 -4.77 -10.97 -20.71
N ASP A 42 -4.16 -11.87 -21.49
CA ASP A 42 -3.49 -13.08 -20.97
C ASP A 42 -2.39 -12.74 -19.96
N LEU A 43 -1.68 -11.63 -20.20
CA LEU A 43 -0.62 -11.16 -19.32
C LEU A 43 -1.17 -10.76 -17.95
N PHE A 44 -2.27 -10.01 -17.92
CA PHE A 44 -2.95 -9.66 -16.67
C PHE A 44 -3.44 -10.91 -15.93
N GLN A 45 -4.15 -11.82 -16.61
CA GLN A 45 -4.70 -13.02 -15.98
C GLN A 45 -3.61 -13.92 -15.38
N MET A 46 -2.46 -14.02 -16.05
CA MET A 46 -1.29 -14.73 -15.53
C MET A 46 -0.76 -14.08 -14.24
N VAL A 47 -0.63 -12.74 -14.21
CA VAL A 47 -0.15 -12.03 -13.02
C VAL A 47 -1.14 -12.14 -11.87
N LYS A 48 -2.44 -11.89 -12.13
CA LYS A 48 -3.51 -12.04 -11.15
C LYS A 48 -3.45 -13.41 -10.47
N SER A 49 -3.39 -14.48 -11.27
CA SER A 49 -3.29 -15.85 -10.74
C SER A 49 -2.08 -16.06 -9.83
N ARG A 50 -0.92 -15.48 -10.16
CA ARG A 50 0.31 -15.61 -9.36
C ARG A 50 0.33 -14.74 -8.11
N CYS A 51 -0.40 -13.63 -8.13
CA CYS A 51 -0.39 -12.62 -7.09
C CYS A 51 -1.70 -12.57 -6.29
N GLN A 52 -2.54 -13.60 -6.40
CA GLN A 52 -3.85 -13.67 -5.74
C GLN A 52 -3.74 -13.42 -4.23
N SER A 53 -2.73 -14.00 -3.55
CA SER A 53 -2.55 -13.77 -2.12
C SER A 53 -2.28 -12.31 -1.75
N GLN A 54 -1.60 -11.55 -2.62
CA GLN A 54 -1.33 -10.13 -2.40
C GLN A 54 -2.57 -9.29 -2.69
N ILE A 55 -3.34 -9.68 -3.71
CA ILE A 55 -4.65 -9.08 -4.03
C ILE A 55 -5.63 -9.27 -2.88
N ASP A 56 -5.66 -10.45 -2.27
CA ASP A 56 -6.54 -10.75 -1.13
C ASP A 56 -6.15 -9.88 0.09
N LEU A 57 -4.86 -9.76 0.40
CA LEU A 57 -4.39 -8.89 1.49
C LEU A 57 -4.69 -7.41 1.24
N TYR A 58 -4.55 -6.96 -0.01
CA TYR A 58 -4.96 -5.62 -0.40
C TYR A 58 -6.46 -5.41 -0.17
N ASN A 59 -7.29 -6.35 -0.60
CA ASN A 59 -8.74 -6.27 -0.43
C ASN A 59 -9.14 -6.24 1.06
N GLU A 60 -8.45 -6.99 1.92
CA GLU A 60 -8.66 -6.92 3.37
C GLU A 60 -8.32 -5.54 3.95
N ALA A 61 -7.20 -4.95 3.53
CA ALA A 61 -6.82 -3.59 3.94
C ALA A 61 -7.82 -2.56 3.44
N ALA A 62 -8.24 -2.66 2.18
CA ALA A 62 -9.22 -1.76 1.58
C ALA A 62 -10.59 -1.88 2.27
N ALA A 63 -11.01 -3.09 2.65
CA ALA A 63 -12.20 -3.32 3.45
C ALA A 63 -12.15 -2.67 4.83
N LEU A 64 -10.97 -2.65 5.48
CA LEU A 64 -10.77 -1.95 6.75
C LEU A 64 -10.90 -0.43 6.59
N VAL A 65 -10.21 0.14 5.60
CA VAL A 65 -10.28 1.57 5.31
C VAL A 65 -11.72 1.99 5.00
N CYS A 66 -12.44 1.25 4.14
CA CYS A 66 -13.84 1.53 3.82
C CYS A 66 -14.72 1.60 5.09
N LEU A 67 -14.53 0.64 6.00
CA LEU A 67 -15.27 0.59 7.25
C LEU A 67 -14.95 1.81 8.13
N LEU A 68 -13.67 2.10 8.34
CA LEU A 68 -13.21 3.22 9.18
C LEU A 68 -13.72 4.56 8.64
N GLU A 69 -13.64 4.77 7.33
CA GLU A 69 -14.14 6.00 6.69
C GLU A 69 -15.65 6.16 6.87
N THR A 70 -16.39 5.05 6.79
CA THR A 70 -17.83 5.04 6.99
C THR A 70 -18.22 5.29 8.45
N THR A 71 -17.45 4.78 9.42
CA THR A 71 -17.77 4.89 10.85
C THR A 71 -17.29 6.18 11.49
N GLU A 72 -16.09 6.63 11.14
CA GLU A 72 -15.44 7.79 11.76
C GLU A 72 -15.74 9.10 11.01
N GLY A 73 -16.07 9.03 9.72
CA GLY A 73 -16.40 10.19 8.90
C GLY A 73 -15.25 11.20 8.81
N PRO A 74 -14.06 10.80 8.30
CA PRO A 74 -12.93 11.71 8.18
C PRO A 74 -13.24 12.87 7.21
N PRO A 75 -12.50 13.99 7.30
CA PRO A 75 -12.68 15.13 6.39
C PRO A 75 -12.48 14.79 4.91
N TRP A 76 -11.72 13.73 4.64
CA TRP A 76 -11.42 13.20 3.30
C TRP A 76 -11.36 11.69 3.39
N THR A 77 -11.93 11.02 2.39
CA THR A 77 -11.77 9.58 2.13
C THR A 77 -10.53 9.32 1.28
N TYR A 78 -10.08 8.06 1.24
CA TYR A 78 -8.96 7.61 0.43
C TYR A 78 -9.19 7.91 -1.05
N ASP A 79 -10.43 7.71 -1.53
CA ASP A 79 -10.84 8.10 -2.87
C ASP A 79 -10.72 9.59 -3.11
N GLU A 80 -11.33 10.42 -2.25
CA GLU A 80 -11.30 11.86 -2.42
C GLU A 80 -9.87 12.41 -2.43
N PHE A 81 -8.92 11.71 -1.80
CA PHE A 81 -7.51 12.05 -1.91
C PHE A 81 -6.93 11.74 -3.29
N TRP A 82 -7.15 10.52 -3.80
CA TRP A 82 -6.56 9.99 -5.05
C TRP A 82 -7.41 10.21 -6.31
N ALA A 83 -8.58 10.83 -6.19
CA ALA A 83 -9.44 11.14 -7.32
C ALA A 83 -8.78 12.20 -8.22
N ALA A 84 -8.40 11.82 -9.43
CA ALA A 84 -7.93 12.73 -10.47
C ALA A 84 -9.13 13.29 -11.26
N GLU A 85 -9.41 14.58 -11.13
CA GLU A 85 -10.46 15.36 -11.83
C GLU A 85 -11.92 14.82 -11.75
N PRO A 86 -12.95 15.71 -11.77
CA PRO A 86 -14.36 15.30 -11.63
C PRO A 86 -14.91 14.39 -12.75
N ASP A 87 -14.23 14.32 -13.89
CA ASP A 87 -14.64 13.61 -15.10
C ASP A 87 -14.10 12.18 -15.22
N GLN A 88 -13.14 11.79 -14.38
CA GLN A 88 -12.69 10.39 -14.26
C GLN A 88 -13.45 9.58 -13.20
N ASN A 89 -14.39 10.23 -12.51
CA ASN A 89 -15.21 9.77 -11.40
C ASN A 89 -15.20 8.24 -11.18
N SER A 90 -14.16 7.77 -10.51
CA SER A 90 -14.00 6.37 -10.13
C SER A 90 -14.95 5.98 -8.99
N ASN A 91 -15.58 6.98 -8.35
CA ASN A 91 -16.25 6.86 -7.05
C ASN A 91 -15.39 6.09 -6.01
N GLY A 92 -14.05 6.12 -6.15
CA GLY A 92 -13.12 5.46 -5.23
C GLY A 92 -12.97 3.98 -5.35
N ALA A 93 -13.91 3.34 -6.02
CA ALA A 93 -14.05 1.91 -5.98
C ALA A 93 -12.94 1.16 -6.73
N ILE A 94 -12.18 1.83 -7.61
CA ILE A 94 -10.94 1.27 -8.18
C ILE A 94 -9.89 0.97 -7.08
N TYR A 95 -9.84 1.80 -6.04
CA TYR A 95 -8.90 1.69 -4.92
C TYR A 95 -9.40 0.73 -3.82
N PHE A 96 -10.58 0.15 -4.02
CA PHE A 96 -11.16 -0.85 -3.12
C PHE A 96 -11.17 -2.25 -3.74
N ASP A 97 -10.51 -2.44 -4.87
CA ASP A 97 -10.39 -3.74 -5.52
C ASP A 97 -9.00 -3.97 -6.12
N GLY A 98 -8.28 -4.96 -5.59
CA GLY A 98 -6.91 -5.24 -5.99
C GLY A 98 -6.74 -5.72 -7.43
N ASP A 99 -7.79 -6.21 -8.10
CA ASP A 99 -7.71 -6.53 -9.53
C ASP A 99 -7.71 -5.25 -10.36
N TYR A 100 -8.61 -4.32 -10.05
CA TYR A 100 -8.64 -3.01 -10.72
C TYR A 100 -7.35 -2.23 -10.45
N ASP A 101 -6.83 -2.30 -9.23
CA ASP A 101 -5.58 -1.63 -8.90
C ASP A 101 -4.37 -2.28 -9.58
N LEU A 102 -4.34 -3.62 -9.69
CA LEU A 102 -3.36 -4.29 -10.55
C LEU A 102 -3.48 -3.81 -12.01
N ALA A 103 -4.68 -3.58 -12.52
CA ALA A 103 -4.88 -3.09 -13.88
C ALA A 103 -4.34 -1.66 -14.06
N THR A 104 -4.46 -0.79 -13.05
CA THR A 104 -3.84 0.55 -13.08
C THR A 104 -2.32 0.45 -13.16
N MET A 105 -1.70 -0.50 -12.44
CA MET A 105 -0.25 -0.73 -12.45
C MET A 105 0.26 -1.11 -13.84
N PHE A 106 -0.49 -1.90 -14.62
CA PHE A 106 -0.12 -2.23 -16.00
C PHE A 106 -0.02 -0.98 -16.87
N GLY A 107 -0.92 0.00 -16.69
CA GLY A 107 -0.84 1.29 -17.37
C GLY A 107 0.36 2.12 -16.91
N GLN A 108 0.52 2.29 -15.59
CA GLN A 108 1.57 3.14 -15.01
C GLN A 108 3.00 2.62 -15.26
N THR A 109 3.18 1.31 -15.32
CA THR A 109 4.49 0.65 -15.51
C THR A 109 4.74 0.24 -16.97
N GLN A 110 3.85 0.59 -17.89
CA GLN A 110 3.89 0.16 -19.29
C GLN A 110 4.05 -1.36 -19.45
N ASN A 111 3.23 -2.14 -18.73
CA ASN A 111 3.33 -3.60 -18.59
C ASN A 111 4.64 -4.07 -17.91
N PHE A 112 5.06 -3.37 -16.85
CA PHE A 112 6.28 -3.69 -16.09
C PHE A 112 7.57 -3.67 -16.93
N THR A 113 7.63 -2.76 -17.91
CA THR A 113 8.86 -2.39 -18.63
C THR A 113 9.48 -1.10 -18.07
N ASP A 114 8.68 -0.28 -17.38
CA ASP A 114 9.06 0.95 -16.70
C ASP A 114 8.64 0.89 -15.22
N ILE A 115 9.38 1.55 -14.33
CA ILE A 115 9.03 1.67 -12.90
C ILE A 115 7.79 2.56 -12.72
N GLY A 116 7.60 3.51 -13.64
CA GLY A 116 6.58 4.54 -13.58
C GLY A 116 6.87 5.58 -12.51
N SER A 117 5.89 6.44 -12.24
CA SER A 117 5.91 7.34 -11.09
C SER A 117 5.93 6.53 -9.79
N ALA A 118 6.76 6.95 -8.83
CA ALA A 118 6.84 6.38 -7.50
C ALA A 118 7.07 7.49 -6.48
N ALA A 119 6.51 7.31 -5.28
CA ALA A 119 6.83 8.11 -4.10
C ALA A 119 7.65 7.24 -3.17
N VAL A 120 8.61 7.84 -2.47
CA VAL A 120 9.42 7.11 -1.48
C VAL A 120 8.70 7.05 -0.13
N CYS A 121 7.79 8.00 0.13
CA CYS A 121 7.00 8.13 1.34
C CYS A 121 5.61 8.69 1.01
N LEU A 122 4.59 7.83 0.94
CA LEU A 122 3.22 8.28 0.65
C LEU A 122 2.61 9.12 1.79
N ALA A 123 3.04 8.92 3.05
CA ALA A 123 2.64 9.76 4.18
C ALA A 123 2.96 11.25 3.95
N ASP A 124 4.07 11.55 3.25
CA ASP A 124 4.40 12.92 2.87
C ASP A 124 3.40 13.50 1.87
N CYS A 125 2.82 12.69 0.99
CA CYS A 125 1.78 13.13 0.06
C CYS A 125 0.52 13.57 0.79
N TYR A 126 0.10 12.76 1.75
CA TYR A 126 -1.11 12.98 2.52
C TYR A 126 -0.96 14.23 3.41
N THR A 127 0.18 14.33 4.10
CA THR A 127 0.40 15.31 5.17
C THR A 127 1.06 16.61 4.71
N GLY A 128 1.79 16.58 3.59
CA GLY A 128 2.55 17.72 3.07
C GLY A 128 3.77 18.08 3.92
N LEU A 129 4.19 17.21 4.84
CA LEU A 129 5.27 17.46 5.79
C LEU A 129 6.66 17.05 5.28
N GLY A 130 6.73 16.39 4.13
CA GLY A 130 8.00 15.99 3.51
C GLY A 130 8.02 16.10 1.99
N PRO A 131 9.20 15.93 1.38
CA PRO A 131 9.36 15.88 -0.06
C PRO A 131 9.07 14.46 -0.55
N GLY A 132 8.20 14.29 -1.54
CA GLY A 132 8.02 12.93 -2.06
C GLY A 132 7.04 12.71 -3.19
N CYS A 133 6.18 13.69 -3.49
CA CYS A 133 5.03 13.43 -4.36
C CYS A 133 4.80 14.53 -5.41
N ASP A 134 5.82 15.35 -5.67
CA ASP A 134 5.74 16.41 -6.67
C ASP A 134 5.36 15.85 -8.05
N VAL A 135 5.91 14.70 -8.44
CA VAL A 135 5.58 14.04 -9.71
C VAL A 135 4.09 13.67 -9.79
N PHE A 136 3.54 13.04 -8.74
CA PHE A 136 2.11 12.69 -8.71
C PHE A 136 1.21 13.94 -8.69
N LYS A 137 1.67 15.00 -8.02
CA LYS A 137 0.96 16.28 -7.94
C LYS A 137 0.94 16.98 -9.30
N GLU A 138 2.07 17.04 -9.99
CA GLU A 138 2.21 17.60 -11.33
C GLU A 138 1.37 16.83 -12.36
N GLN A 139 1.23 15.51 -12.16
CA GLN A 139 0.37 14.66 -12.98
C GLN A 139 -1.13 14.75 -12.62
N GLY A 140 -1.50 15.51 -11.58
CA GLY A 140 -2.89 15.75 -11.20
C GLY A 140 -3.57 14.63 -10.39
N TRP A 141 -2.81 13.68 -9.82
CA TRP A 141 -3.37 12.50 -9.14
C TRP A 141 -3.85 12.78 -7.71
N MET A 142 -3.52 13.93 -7.13
CA MET A 142 -3.74 14.22 -5.70
C MET A 142 -4.39 15.59 -5.49
N VAL A 143 -5.71 15.67 -5.61
CA VAL A 143 -6.48 16.91 -5.48
C VAL A 143 -6.44 17.46 -4.04
N ASN A 144 -6.17 16.59 -3.07
CA ASN A 144 -6.08 16.93 -1.65
C ASN A 144 -4.67 16.75 -1.06
N TYR A 145 -3.63 16.89 -1.90
CA TYR A 145 -2.23 16.90 -1.47
C TYR A 145 -1.99 17.80 -0.25
N GLY A 146 -1.38 17.24 0.80
CA GLY A 146 -1.01 17.95 2.02
C GLY A 146 -2.18 18.43 2.88
N LYS A 147 -3.39 17.88 2.70
CA LYS A 147 -4.59 18.27 3.46
C LYS A 147 -5.00 17.28 4.54
N VAL A 148 -4.32 16.14 4.66
CA VAL A 148 -4.67 15.06 5.59
C VAL A 148 -3.75 15.16 6.81
N SER A 149 -4.32 15.26 8.01
CA SER A 149 -3.50 15.28 9.22
C SER A 149 -2.81 13.93 9.44
N VAL A 150 -1.68 13.94 10.15
CA VAL A 150 -1.00 12.69 10.56
C VAL A 150 -1.95 11.76 11.31
N ALA A 151 -2.73 12.32 12.25
CA ALA A 151 -3.71 11.54 13.01
C ALA A 151 -4.73 10.86 12.08
N ASN A 152 -5.33 11.58 11.14
CA ASN A 152 -6.30 10.99 10.22
C ASN A 152 -5.66 9.92 9.31
N TYR A 153 -4.46 10.16 8.79
CA TYR A 153 -3.73 9.17 7.99
C TYR A 153 -3.51 7.86 8.76
N CYS A 154 -3.11 7.97 10.02
CA CYS A 154 -2.84 6.82 10.88
C CYS A 154 -4.13 6.12 11.36
N ASP A 155 -5.13 6.88 11.80
CA ASP A 155 -6.38 6.36 12.35
C ASP A 155 -7.22 5.68 11.26
N MET A 156 -7.22 6.19 10.03
CA MET A 156 -7.89 5.56 8.89
C MET A 156 -7.13 4.38 8.30
N GLN A 157 -5.89 4.13 8.74
CA GLN A 157 -5.04 3.03 8.28
C GLN A 157 -4.83 2.98 6.76
N TRP A 158 -4.74 4.15 6.11
CA TRP A 158 -4.54 4.25 4.66
C TRP A 158 -3.28 3.55 4.16
N ALA A 159 -2.23 3.53 5.00
CA ALA A 159 -1.01 2.78 4.73
C ALA A 159 -1.24 1.28 4.46
N GLY A 160 -2.35 0.70 4.93
CA GLY A 160 -2.71 -0.68 4.62
C GLY A 160 -2.93 -0.88 3.11
N ILE A 161 -3.68 0.02 2.47
CA ILE A 161 -3.90 0.01 1.01
C ILE A 161 -2.59 0.28 0.29
N ASP A 162 -1.85 1.33 0.69
CA ASP A 162 -0.55 1.71 0.10
C ASP A 162 0.45 0.53 0.09
N ASN A 163 0.58 -0.16 1.23
CA ASN A 163 1.48 -1.31 1.36
C ASN A 163 0.99 -2.52 0.55
N GLY A 164 -0.33 -2.73 0.49
CA GLY A 164 -0.95 -3.74 -0.36
C GLY A 164 -0.68 -3.48 -1.84
N TYR A 165 -0.82 -2.23 -2.29
CA TYR A 165 -0.54 -1.79 -3.65
C TYR A 165 0.89 -2.15 -4.04
N ASN A 166 1.87 -1.80 -3.19
CA ASN A 166 3.27 -2.13 -3.44
C ASN A 166 3.56 -3.63 -3.37
N ALA A 167 2.86 -4.39 -2.54
CA ALA A 167 3.00 -5.84 -2.50
C ALA A 167 2.53 -6.49 -3.81
N ILE A 168 1.41 -6.05 -4.36
CA ILE A 168 0.92 -6.47 -5.68
C ILE A 168 1.93 -6.08 -6.77
N LYS A 169 2.40 -4.83 -6.79
CA LYS A 169 3.37 -4.32 -7.78
C LYS A 169 4.69 -5.10 -7.74
N LEU A 170 5.20 -5.41 -6.55
CA LEU A 170 6.38 -6.24 -6.36
C LEU A 170 6.14 -7.70 -6.81
N CYS A 171 4.97 -8.26 -6.55
CA CYS A 171 4.63 -9.60 -7.04
C CYS A 171 4.56 -9.65 -8.57
N ALA A 172 3.88 -8.68 -9.18
CA ALA A 172 3.72 -8.56 -10.61
C ALA A 172 5.06 -8.36 -11.32
N SER A 173 5.96 -7.50 -10.80
CA SER A 173 7.30 -7.34 -11.36
C SER A 173 8.12 -8.64 -11.31
N LYS A 174 8.06 -9.41 -10.22
CA LYS A 174 8.68 -10.75 -10.17
C LYS A 174 8.11 -11.68 -11.24
N ALA A 175 6.80 -11.61 -11.49
CA ALA A 175 6.13 -12.45 -12.47
C ALA A 175 6.52 -12.08 -13.91
N ILE A 176 6.44 -10.80 -14.28
CA ILE A 176 6.42 -10.37 -15.70
C ILE A 176 7.38 -9.25 -16.08
N ALA A 177 8.16 -8.69 -15.16
CA ALA A 177 9.03 -7.57 -15.51
C ALA A 177 9.98 -7.90 -16.67
N ASN A 178 10.02 -6.98 -17.63
CA ASN A 178 10.85 -7.06 -18.83
C ASN A 178 11.35 -5.65 -19.23
N PRO A 179 12.13 -4.99 -18.36
CA PRO A 179 12.69 -3.66 -18.63
C PRO A 179 13.72 -3.69 -19.77
N ASP A 180 13.81 -2.59 -20.51
CA ASP A 180 14.75 -2.47 -21.64
C ASP A 180 16.17 -2.04 -21.22
N THR A 181 16.30 -1.35 -20.09
CA THR A 181 17.54 -0.62 -19.71
C THR A 181 18.27 -1.20 -18.51
N ILE A 182 17.59 -1.99 -17.68
CA ILE A 182 18.15 -2.61 -16.48
C ILE A 182 17.80 -4.10 -16.46
N THR A 183 18.45 -4.87 -15.59
CA THR A 183 18.08 -6.28 -15.43
C THR A 183 16.73 -6.42 -14.72
N LYS A 184 16.06 -7.56 -14.94
CA LYS A 184 14.85 -7.92 -14.18
C LYS A 184 15.09 -7.89 -12.66
N GLU A 185 16.27 -8.32 -12.21
CA GLU A 185 16.62 -8.34 -10.79
C GLU A 185 16.72 -6.92 -10.21
N GLU A 186 17.43 -6.01 -10.88
CA GLU A 186 17.50 -4.60 -10.49
C GLU A 186 16.12 -3.95 -10.48
N PHE A 187 15.29 -4.24 -11.48
CA PHE A 187 13.92 -3.74 -11.57
C PHE A 187 13.03 -4.20 -10.40
N VAL A 188 13.08 -5.50 -10.07
CA VAL A 188 12.39 -6.05 -8.90
C VAL A 188 12.93 -5.45 -7.59
N ASN A 189 14.24 -5.20 -7.50
CA ASN A 189 14.85 -4.59 -6.34
C ASN A 189 14.44 -3.14 -6.14
N ASN A 190 14.15 -2.39 -7.21
CA ASN A 190 13.58 -1.04 -7.10
C ASN A 190 12.20 -1.07 -6.41
N PHE A 191 11.29 -1.96 -6.84
CA PHE A 191 9.99 -2.09 -6.15
C PHE A 191 10.11 -2.60 -4.73
N ARG A 192 11.09 -3.46 -4.45
CA ARG A 192 11.37 -3.89 -3.08
C ARG A 192 11.85 -2.72 -2.21
N SER A 193 12.69 -1.86 -2.76
CA SER A 193 13.17 -0.66 -2.07
C SER A 193 12.02 0.30 -1.79
N ILE A 194 11.17 0.57 -2.78
CA ILE A 194 9.98 1.43 -2.63
C ILE A 194 9.07 0.90 -1.52
N GLN A 195 8.73 -0.40 -1.56
CA GLN A 195 7.91 -1.01 -0.51
C GLN A 195 8.54 -0.86 0.88
N ALA A 196 9.85 -1.07 1.00
CA ALA A 196 10.54 -0.96 2.29
C ALA A 196 10.56 0.48 2.81
N THR A 197 10.84 1.46 1.94
CA THR A 197 10.89 2.87 2.33
C THR A 197 9.51 3.41 2.68
N GLU A 198 8.47 3.01 1.96
CA GLU A 198 7.10 3.42 2.29
C GLU A 198 6.62 2.83 3.62
N GLN A 199 6.91 1.56 3.87
CA GLN A 199 6.61 0.90 5.13
C GLN A 199 7.30 1.60 6.30
N GLN A 200 8.57 1.98 6.12
CA GLN A 200 9.34 2.73 7.12
C GLN A 200 8.74 4.12 7.35
N CYS A 201 8.43 4.84 6.27
CA CYS A 201 7.81 6.15 6.32
C CYS A 201 6.50 6.12 7.13
N TRP A 202 5.57 5.20 6.83
CA TRP A 202 4.35 5.05 7.62
C TRP A 202 4.64 4.84 9.10
N TYR A 203 5.63 4.01 9.42
CA TYR A 203 6.00 3.68 10.79
C TYR A 203 6.53 4.89 11.56
N GLU A 204 7.34 5.73 10.92
CA GLU A 204 7.86 6.96 11.51
C GLU A 204 6.73 7.96 11.81
N TYR A 205 5.71 8.04 10.95
CA TYR A 205 4.55 8.90 11.17
C TYR A 205 3.59 8.38 12.25
N CYS A 206 3.24 7.10 12.20
CA CYS A 206 2.18 6.54 13.04
C CYS A 206 2.67 5.95 14.37
N TYR A 207 3.96 5.62 14.46
CA TYR A 207 4.56 5.03 15.65
C TYR A 207 5.93 5.66 16.01
N PRO A 208 6.03 7.00 16.12
CA PRO A 208 7.32 7.70 16.26
C PRO A 208 8.12 7.24 17.49
N ALA A 209 7.46 7.00 18.62
CA ALA A 209 8.12 6.53 19.84
C ALA A 209 8.77 5.14 19.68
N LEU A 210 8.17 4.28 18.85
CA LEU A 210 8.68 2.94 18.57
C LEU A 210 9.74 2.98 17.45
N ALA A 211 9.61 3.88 16.49
CA ALA A 211 10.62 4.15 15.47
C ALA A 211 11.97 4.54 16.10
N THR A 212 11.96 5.51 17.03
CA THR A 212 13.17 5.92 17.76
C THR A 212 13.81 4.76 18.53
N GLN A 213 13.01 3.90 19.16
CA GLN A 213 13.55 2.74 19.90
C GLN A 213 14.23 1.71 18.99
N ILE A 214 13.68 1.47 17.79
CA ILE A 214 14.30 0.55 16.82
C ILE A 214 15.60 1.16 16.30
N GLU A 215 15.60 2.44 15.96
CA GLU A 215 16.80 3.15 15.48
C GLU A 215 17.92 3.10 16.53
N ASP A 216 17.61 3.41 17.79
CA ASP A 216 18.55 3.34 18.90
C ASP A 216 19.13 1.92 19.07
N GLN A 217 18.31 0.87 18.93
CA GLN A 217 18.77 -0.51 19.02
C GLN A 217 19.69 -0.92 17.86
N VAL A 218 19.37 -0.53 16.63
CA VAL A 218 20.19 -0.85 15.44
C VAL A 218 21.52 -0.08 15.46
N CYS A 219 21.48 1.21 15.82
CA CYS A 219 22.65 2.09 15.88
C CYS A 219 23.57 1.80 17.07
N THR A 220 23.03 1.34 18.20
CA THR A 220 23.88 0.90 19.33
C THR A 220 24.57 -0.44 19.06
N MET A 221 23.92 -1.37 18.32
CA MET A 221 24.51 -2.66 17.98
C MET A 221 25.67 -2.55 16.98
N THR A 222 25.66 -1.61 16.04
CA THR A 222 26.74 -1.41 15.06
C THR A 222 28.06 -0.92 15.68
N THR A 223 28.02 -0.34 16.87
CA THR A 223 29.25 0.04 17.61
C THR A 223 29.96 -1.12 18.30
N SER A 224 29.34 -2.31 18.35
CA SER A 224 29.88 -3.48 19.08
C SER A 224 30.75 -4.45 18.26
N GLY A 225 30.92 -4.22 16.94
CA GLY A 225 31.89 -4.94 16.12
C GLY A 225 31.55 -6.40 15.77
N ASP A 226 30.32 -6.87 16.00
CA ASP A 226 29.95 -8.27 15.75
C ASP A 226 29.35 -8.49 14.34
N ASN A 227 30.12 -9.13 13.47
CA ASN A 227 29.94 -9.21 12.01
C ASN A 227 28.89 -10.25 11.54
N ARG A 228 27.77 -10.42 12.25
CA ARG A 228 26.73 -11.45 11.94
C ARG A 228 25.49 -10.90 11.20
N PHE A 229 25.57 -9.71 10.59
CA PHE A 229 24.39 -8.86 10.39
C PHE A 229 23.62 -9.02 9.07
N VAL A 230 24.03 -9.83 8.09
CA VAL A 230 23.30 -9.87 6.79
C VAL A 230 21.98 -10.66 6.87
N LEU A 231 21.71 -11.40 7.95
CA LEU A 231 20.50 -12.22 8.13
C LEU A 231 19.51 -11.71 9.20
N SER A 232 19.82 -10.63 9.93
CA SER A 232 19.05 -10.26 11.13
C SER A 232 17.90 -9.28 10.89
N VAL A 233 17.89 -8.45 9.83
CA VAL A 233 16.81 -7.47 9.63
C VAL A 233 15.49 -8.16 9.26
N ALA A 234 15.55 -9.20 8.41
CA ALA A 234 14.40 -10.07 8.13
C ALA A 234 13.96 -10.88 9.35
N SER A 235 14.92 -11.26 10.21
CA SER A 235 14.63 -11.99 11.46
C SER A 235 14.07 -11.07 12.56
N MET A 236 14.40 -9.77 12.57
CA MET A 236 13.85 -8.78 13.50
C MET A 236 12.41 -8.44 13.16
N GLN A 237 12.07 -8.28 11.87
CA GLN A 237 10.67 -8.17 11.45
C GLN A 237 9.87 -9.42 11.86
N LEU A 238 10.43 -10.63 11.69
CA LEU A 238 9.78 -11.86 12.09
C LEU A 238 9.67 -12.03 13.63
N THR A 239 10.65 -11.54 14.40
CA THR A 239 10.65 -11.62 15.87
C THR A 239 9.76 -10.56 16.52
N ILE A 240 9.59 -9.39 15.91
CA ILE A 240 8.61 -8.38 16.36
C ILE A 240 7.19 -8.89 16.09
N ILE A 241 6.95 -9.52 14.93
CA ILE A 241 5.66 -10.14 14.59
C ILE A 241 5.37 -11.36 15.51
N LEU A 242 6.36 -12.22 15.78
CA LEU A 242 6.18 -13.39 16.66
C LEU A 242 6.20 -13.06 18.16
N GLY A 243 6.91 -12.02 18.58
CA GLY A 243 6.99 -11.56 19.97
C GLY A 243 5.67 -10.96 20.47
N ALA A 244 4.93 -10.28 19.58
CA ALA A 244 3.57 -9.83 19.84
C ALA A 244 2.60 -11.02 20.02
N ALA A 245 2.75 -12.09 19.23
CA ALA A 245 1.92 -13.31 19.35
C ALA A 245 2.25 -14.14 20.60
N SER A 246 3.51 -14.16 21.04
CA SER A 246 3.97 -14.96 22.20
C SER A 246 3.52 -14.38 23.55
N SER A 247 3.36 -13.07 23.62
CA SER A 247 2.92 -12.35 24.83
C SER A 247 1.42 -12.53 25.11
N LEU A 248 0.64 -12.97 24.11
CA LEU A 248 -0.80 -13.28 24.23
C LEU A 248 -1.07 -14.67 24.82
N PHE A 249 -0.15 -15.63 24.66
CA PHE A 249 -0.32 -17.00 25.17
C PHE A 249 -0.09 -17.14 26.68
N LEU A 250 0.61 -16.18 27.30
CA LEU A 250 0.88 -16.16 28.74
C LEU A 250 -0.14 -15.32 29.54
N TYR A 251 -1.11 -14.69 28.88
CA TYR A 251 -2.17 -13.91 29.53
C TYR A 251 -3.55 -14.60 29.51
N TYR A 252 -3.65 -15.79 28.88
CA TYR A 252 -4.87 -16.60 28.79
C TYR A 252 -4.71 -18.03 29.37
N MET A 253 -3.76 -18.21 30.29
CA MET A 253 -3.70 -19.34 31.23
C MET A 253 -3.61 -18.81 32.65
#